data_AF-A0A5D3JRU9-F1
#
_entry.id   AF-A0A5D3JRU9-F1
#
_cell.length_a   1.000
_cell.length_b   1.000
_cell.length_c   1.000
_cell.angle_alpha   90.00
_cell.angle_beta   90.00
_cell.angle_gamma   90.00
#
_symmetry.space_group_name_H-M   'P 1'
#
loop_
_entity.id
_entity.type
_entity.pdbx_description
1 polymer ?
#
loop_
_entity_poly.entity_id
_entity_poly.type
_entity_poly.pdbx_seq_one_letter_code
_entity_poly.pdbx_strand_id
1 'polypeptide(L)'
;MKKIKLFFGLVISMVAVNATAASPSQCNKDNFNACKTCEQLSKAIDLKEPNRGDYYKGALWNGLYASYVINCPVVAEKLLSNGAIPSYGGYMGSMGAVLTGKWPHNNESINLLWADLLIKHGLDVNEHTGDYKSATEVWAVNEKQVEYKSVFDKLIKSGEVKPLEPSRNLEWCASEGYRSVVVYSLNSCIKNSIKRLDDGVSSASDISSAAVNSCASDVENFKKHVACKSAVKEQSDKERVDIYQLLISDSKMNKNIIDLLKERNIEKVLEFRAENRRSKISQ
;
A
#
# COMPACT_ATOMS: atom_id res chain seq x y z
N MET A 1 22.06 86.64 -11.54
CA MET A 1 22.00 85.38 -10.77
C MET A 1 20.64 85.26 -10.09
N LYS A 2 19.73 84.41 -10.60
CA LYS A 2 18.43 84.11 -9.97
C LYS A 2 18.41 82.64 -9.59
N LYS A 3 18.27 82.37 -8.28
CA LYS A 3 18.22 81.02 -7.69
C LYS A 3 16.88 80.37 -8.03
N ILE A 4 16.92 79.22 -8.69
CA ILE A 4 15.76 78.35 -8.88
C ILE A 4 15.58 77.54 -7.59
N LYS A 5 14.45 77.70 -6.91
CA LYS A 5 14.02 76.82 -5.81
C LYS A 5 13.26 75.65 -6.42
N LEU A 6 13.85 74.44 -6.41
CA LEU A 6 13.09 73.20 -6.64
C LEU A 6 12.28 72.88 -5.38
N PHE A 7 10.96 72.91 -5.48
CA PHE A 7 10.07 72.29 -4.50
C PHE A 7 9.94 70.79 -4.86
N PHE A 8 10.53 69.92 -4.06
CA PHE A 8 10.21 68.50 -4.07
C PHE A 8 8.89 68.29 -3.32
N GLY A 9 7.79 68.22 -4.06
CA GLY A 9 6.51 67.74 -3.54
C GLY A 9 6.54 66.22 -3.45
N LEU A 10 6.76 65.68 -2.25
CA LEU A 10 6.67 64.26 -1.96
C LEU A 10 5.19 63.86 -1.90
N VAL A 11 4.65 63.32 -2.99
CA VAL A 11 3.30 62.72 -2.98
C VAL A 11 3.43 61.35 -2.32
N ILE A 12 3.05 61.27 -1.04
CA ILE A 12 2.90 59.98 -0.36
C ILE A 12 1.61 59.36 -0.89
N SER A 13 1.72 58.61 -1.99
CA SER A 13 0.67 57.71 -2.44
C SER A 13 0.54 56.59 -1.41
N MET A 14 -0.44 56.73 -0.50
CA MET A 14 -0.88 55.61 0.33
C MET A 14 -1.47 54.55 -0.60
N VAL A 15 -0.65 53.60 -1.01
CA VAL A 15 -1.14 52.34 -1.56
C VAL A 15 -1.81 51.64 -0.39
N ALA A 16 -3.14 51.74 -0.31
CA ALA A 16 -3.93 50.88 0.55
C ALA A 16 -3.69 49.45 0.05
N VAL A 17 -2.76 48.76 0.71
CA VAL A 17 -2.60 47.32 0.56
C VAL A 17 -3.87 46.75 1.16
N ASN A 18 -4.87 46.49 0.32
CA ASN A 18 -5.95 45.60 0.69
C ASN A 18 -5.29 44.24 0.94
N ALA A 19 -4.89 44.01 2.19
CA ALA A 19 -4.77 42.68 2.73
C ALA A 19 -6.16 42.05 2.59
N THR A 20 -6.41 41.46 1.42
CA THR A 20 -7.44 40.45 1.30
C THR A 20 -6.96 39.34 2.23
N ALA A 21 -7.44 39.39 3.47
CA ALA A 21 -7.36 38.25 4.37
C ALA A 21 -7.87 37.07 3.54
N ALA A 22 -6.98 36.10 3.27
CA ALA A 22 -7.36 34.87 2.60
C ALA A 22 -8.59 34.37 3.34
N SER A 23 -9.74 34.38 2.66
CA SER A 23 -11.00 33.99 3.29
C SER A 23 -10.77 32.61 3.89
N PRO A 24 -11.14 32.37 5.17
CA PRO A 24 -11.01 31.05 5.76
C PRO A 24 -11.64 30.06 4.79
N SER A 25 -10.88 29.05 4.37
CA SER A 25 -11.35 28.12 3.35
C SER A 25 -12.69 27.56 3.82
N GLN A 26 -13.75 27.77 3.04
CA GLN A 26 -15.11 27.47 3.49
C GLN A 26 -15.36 25.97 3.43
N CYS A 27 -16.04 25.41 4.44
CA CYS A 27 -16.54 24.03 4.39
C CYS A 27 -17.57 23.91 3.26
N ASN A 28 -17.26 23.12 2.24
CA ASN A 28 -18.11 22.83 1.10
C ASN A 28 -17.68 21.49 0.46
N LYS A 29 -18.35 21.10 -0.64
CA LYS A 29 -18.10 19.82 -1.34
C LYS A 29 -16.70 19.67 -1.95
N ASP A 30 -15.93 20.75 -2.02
CA ASP A 30 -14.58 20.82 -2.57
C ASP A 30 -13.51 21.03 -1.48
N ASN A 31 -13.91 21.11 -0.21
CA ASN A 31 -13.01 21.47 0.89
C ASN A 31 -13.52 20.92 2.23
N PHE A 32 -13.67 19.59 2.31
CA PHE A 32 -14.23 18.92 3.49
C PHE A 32 -13.36 19.04 4.76
N ASN A 33 -12.05 19.23 4.64
CA ASN A 33 -11.13 19.45 5.77
C ASN A 33 -11.40 20.77 6.53
N ALA A 34 -12.11 21.72 5.91
CA ALA A 34 -12.57 22.93 6.58
C ALA A 34 -13.81 22.72 7.46
N CYS A 35 -14.55 21.63 7.27
CA CYS A 35 -15.72 21.31 8.08
C CYS A 35 -15.31 20.99 9.53
N LYS A 36 -16.03 21.53 10.51
CA LYS A 36 -15.75 21.36 11.95
C LYS A 36 -16.90 20.74 12.73
N THR A 37 -18.11 20.75 12.18
CA THR A 37 -19.31 20.20 12.82
C THR A 37 -20.09 19.30 11.87
N CYS A 38 -20.90 18.40 12.42
CA CYS A 38 -21.78 17.55 11.61
C CYS A 38 -22.82 18.36 10.81
N GLU A 39 -23.27 19.51 11.32
CA GLU A 39 -24.19 20.39 10.60
C GLU A 39 -23.53 21.00 9.37
N GLN A 40 -22.31 21.52 9.52
CA GLN A 40 -21.53 22.07 8.41
C GLN A 40 -21.28 20.99 7.35
N LEU A 41 -20.83 19.81 7.79
CA LEU A 41 -20.58 18.69 6.89
C LEU A 41 -21.86 18.23 6.18
N SER A 42 -22.98 18.10 6.91
CA SER A 42 -24.26 17.69 6.32
C SER A 42 -24.78 18.66 5.27
N LYS A 43 -24.43 19.95 5.34
CA LYS A 43 -24.76 20.96 4.32
C LYS A 43 -23.77 20.94 3.13
N ALA A 44 -22.53 20.53 3.38
CA ALA A 44 -21.47 20.49 2.39
C ALA A 44 -21.55 19.28 1.45
N ILE A 45 -22.07 18.13 1.91
CA ILE A 45 -22.12 16.91 1.09
C ILE A 45 -23.06 17.04 -0.12
N ASP A 46 -22.66 16.42 -1.23
CA ASP A 46 -23.47 16.29 -2.45
C ASP A 46 -23.84 14.81 -2.64
N LEU A 47 -25.11 14.46 -2.41
CA LEU A 47 -25.57 13.08 -2.50
C LEU A 47 -25.63 12.55 -3.95
N LYS A 48 -25.53 13.43 -4.96
CA LYS A 48 -25.39 13.00 -6.35
C LYS A 48 -23.97 12.57 -6.68
N GLU A 49 -23.01 13.02 -5.88
CA GLU A 49 -21.59 12.72 -6.00
C GLU A 49 -21.05 12.26 -4.63
N PRO A 50 -21.57 11.14 -4.07
CA PRO A 50 -21.34 10.75 -2.67
C PRO A 50 -19.87 10.46 -2.34
N ASN A 51 -19.05 10.24 -3.37
CA ASN A 51 -17.62 9.96 -3.27
C ASN A 51 -16.73 11.19 -3.56
N ARG A 52 -17.32 12.37 -3.80
CA ARG A 52 -16.57 13.60 -4.11
C ARG A 52 -15.62 13.96 -2.97
N GLY A 53 -14.43 14.43 -3.35
CA GLY A 53 -13.38 14.87 -2.44
C GLY A 53 -12.04 15.02 -3.17
N ASP A 54 -11.10 15.68 -2.50
CA ASP A 54 -9.78 15.98 -3.07
C ASP A 54 -8.65 15.37 -2.23
N TYR A 55 -7.58 14.96 -2.92
CA TYR A 55 -6.40 14.42 -2.24
C TYR A 55 -5.54 15.55 -1.69
N TYR A 56 -5.35 15.56 -0.37
CA TYR A 56 -4.60 16.59 0.32
C TYR A 56 -3.79 16.00 1.48
N LYS A 57 -2.48 16.30 1.51
CA LYS A 57 -1.53 15.87 2.56
C LYS A 57 -1.56 14.36 2.85
N GLY A 58 -1.58 13.55 1.80
CA GLY A 58 -1.50 12.09 1.93
C GLY A 58 -2.83 11.40 2.26
N ALA A 59 -3.95 12.13 2.24
CA ALA A 59 -5.28 11.58 2.45
C ALA A 59 -6.27 12.11 1.42
N LEU A 60 -7.22 11.27 1.01
CA LEU A 60 -8.37 11.68 0.23
C LEU A 60 -9.46 12.23 1.15
N TRP A 61 -9.69 13.54 1.08
CA TRP A 61 -10.72 14.22 1.87
C TRP A 61 -12.06 14.20 1.15
N ASN A 62 -12.76 13.07 1.23
CA ASN A 62 -14.15 12.95 0.80
C ASN A 62 -15.13 13.11 1.98
N GLY A 63 -16.43 13.19 1.67
CA GLY A 63 -17.47 13.34 2.68
C GLY A 63 -17.49 12.21 3.73
N LEU A 64 -17.18 10.98 3.33
CA LEU A 64 -17.16 9.82 4.23
C LEU A 64 -16.02 9.91 5.25
N TYR A 65 -14.80 10.19 4.79
CA TYR A 65 -13.65 10.37 5.66
C TYR A 65 -13.81 11.59 6.57
N ALA A 66 -14.33 12.72 6.07
CA ALA A 66 -14.63 13.87 6.90
C ALA A 66 -15.70 13.55 7.97
N SER A 67 -16.67 12.69 7.64
CA SER A 67 -17.65 12.20 8.62
C SER A 67 -16.98 11.41 9.73
N TYR A 68 -16.00 10.57 9.42
CA TYR A 68 -15.18 9.91 10.43
C TYR A 68 -14.41 10.92 11.27
N VAL A 69 -13.65 11.83 10.66
CA VAL A 69 -12.80 12.79 11.38
C VAL A 69 -13.57 13.64 12.40
N ILE A 70 -14.78 14.08 12.06
CA ILE A 70 -15.65 14.89 12.93
C ILE A 70 -16.53 14.01 13.84
N ASN A 71 -16.51 12.69 13.65
CA ASN A 71 -17.36 11.70 14.32
C ASN A 71 -18.86 11.95 14.10
N CYS A 72 -19.27 12.00 12.83
CA CYS A 72 -20.64 12.22 12.37
C CYS A 72 -21.23 10.96 11.70
N PRO A 73 -21.51 9.88 12.46
CA PRO A 73 -21.97 8.61 11.88
C PRO A 73 -23.29 8.73 11.12
N VAL A 74 -24.19 9.65 11.51
CA VAL A 74 -25.45 9.91 10.80
C VAL A 74 -25.22 10.46 9.39
N VAL A 75 -24.20 11.31 9.21
CA VAL A 75 -23.84 11.86 7.90
C VAL A 75 -23.20 10.78 7.03
N ALA A 76 -22.36 9.93 7.62
CA ALA A 76 -21.79 8.78 6.93
C ALA A 76 -22.86 7.78 6.50
N GLU A 77 -23.80 7.39 7.37
CA GLU A 77 -24.92 6.49 7.01
C GLU A 77 -25.70 7.05 5.81
N LYS A 78 -25.92 8.36 5.78
CA LYS A 78 -26.60 9.03 4.66
C LYS A 78 -25.80 8.91 3.36
N LEU A 79 -24.49 9.14 3.40
CA LEU A 79 -23.61 9.00 2.23
C LEU A 79 -23.56 7.56 1.73
N LEU A 80 -23.37 6.59 2.64
CA LEU A 80 -23.30 5.16 2.32
C LEU A 80 -24.62 4.67 1.71
N SER A 81 -25.76 5.08 2.27
CA SER A 81 -27.09 4.78 1.73
C SER A 81 -27.35 5.41 0.35
N ASN A 82 -26.53 6.38 -0.08
CA ASN A 82 -26.60 7.02 -1.39
C ASN A 82 -25.43 6.62 -2.30
N GLY A 83 -24.71 5.53 -2.00
CA GLY A 83 -23.70 4.95 -2.88
C GLY A 83 -22.26 5.45 -2.64
N ALA A 84 -21.97 6.05 -1.48
CA ALA A 84 -20.58 6.20 -1.07
C ALA A 84 -19.93 4.82 -0.90
N ILE A 85 -18.71 4.66 -1.40
CA ILE A 85 -17.96 3.42 -1.29
C ILE A 85 -17.36 3.34 0.12
N PRO A 86 -17.70 2.32 0.95
CA PRO A 86 -17.28 2.26 2.35
C PRO A 86 -15.76 2.20 2.53
N SER A 87 -15.05 1.64 1.55
CA SER A 87 -13.60 1.49 1.53
C SER A 87 -12.86 2.77 1.12
N TYR A 88 -13.58 3.79 0.61
CA TYR A 88 -13.00 4.95 -0.08
C TYR A 88 -12.85 6.19 0.79
N GLY A 89 -11.66 6.80 0.80
CA GLY A 89 -11.35 8.02 1.54
C GLY A 89 -10.21 7.82 2.54
N GLY A 90 -9.72 8.87 3.16
CA GLY A 90 -8.69 8.75 4.20
C GLY A 90 -7.27 8.54 3.67
N TYR A 91 -6.38 8.06 4.53
CA TYR A 91 -4.94 7.95 4.26
C TYR A 91 -4.68 7.04 3.06
N MET A 92 -3.92 7.56 2.08
CA MET A 92 -3.68 6.91 0.78
C MET A 92 -4.97 6.52 0.03
N GLY A 93 -6.10 7.15 0.36
CA GLY A 93 -7.42 6.84 -0.19
C GLY A 93 -8.12 5.63 0.46
N SER A 94 -7.54 5.04 1.50
CA SER A 94 -8.06 3.85 2.18
C SER A 94 -8.76 4.16 3.51
N MET A 95 -10.07 3.93 3.54
CA MET A 95 -10.88 4.16 4.73
C MET A 95 -10.62 3.09 5.81
N GLY A 96 -10.39 1.84 5.41
CA GLY A 96 -10.04 0.77 6.35
C GLY A 96 -8.73 1.04 7.09
N ALA A 97 -7.72 1.62 6.42
CA ALA A 97 -6.44 1.91 7.04
C ALA A 97 -6.51 3.00 8.12
N VAL A 98 -7.38 4.01 7.97
CA VAL A 98 -7.48 5.08 8.97
C VAL A 98 -8.14 4.63 10.27
N LEU A 99 -9.02 3.63 10.21
CA LEU A 99 -9.70 3.11 11.40
C LEU A 99 -8.75 2.41 12.37
N THR A 100 -7.60 1.93 11.91
CA THR A 100 -6.64 1.25 12.77
C THR A 100 -5.70 2.21 13.50
N GLY A 101 -5.74 3.51 13.18
CA GLY A 101 -4.91 4.54 13.81
C GLY A 101 -5.58 5.25 14.99
N LYS A 102 -4.78 5.90 15.84
CA LYS A 102 -5.29 6.70 16.96
C LYS A 102 -5.87 8.03 16.52
N TRP A 103 -5.29 8.67 15.52
CA TRP A 103 -5.85 9.93 15.01
C TRP A 103 -7.14 9.65 14.22
N PRO A 104 -8.21 10.47 14.35
CA PRO A 104 -8.27 11.74 15.09
C PRO A 104 -8.83 11.63 16.52
N HIS A 105 -9.41 10.49 16.90
CA HIS A 105 -10.21 10.40 18.12
C HIS A 105 -9.43 10.00 19.37
N ASN A 106 -8.32 9.30 19.18
CA ASN A 106 -7.56 8.60 20.21
C ASN A 106 -8.47 7.77 21.13
N ASN A 107 -9.47 7.10 20.53
CA ASN A 107 -10.48 6.34 21.24
C ASN A 107 -10.88 5.10 20.42
N GLU A 108 -10.42 3.92 20.87
CA GLU A 108 -10.67 2.64 20.19
C GLU A 108 -12.17 2.32 20.05
N SER A 109 -13.00 2.70 21.02
CA SER A 109 -14.45 2.43 20.96
C SER A 109 -15.13 3.18 19.82
N ILE A 110 -14.69 4.41 19.52
CA ILE A 110 -15.20 5.16 18.36
C ILE A 110 -14.81 4.43 17.07
N ASN A 111 -13.54 4.03 16.94
CA ASN A 111 -13.06 3.34 15.75
C ASN A 111 -13.73 1.98 15.54
N LEU A 112 -14.07 1.26 16.62
CA LEU A 112 -14.85 0.01 16.54
C LEU A 112 -16.26 0.25 16.02
N LEU A 113 -16.95 1.30 16.49
CA LEU A 113 -18.27 1.67 15.99
C LEU A 113 -18.24 2.07 14.51
N TRP A 114 -17.20 2.78 14.09
CA TRP A 114 -16.99 3.11 12.68
C TRP A 114 -16.67 1.88 11.85
N ALA A 115 -15.86 0.95 12.35
CA ALA A 115 -15.63 -0.33 11.68
C ALA A 115 -16.94 -1.10 11.49
N ASP A 116 -17.78 -1.21 12.52
CA ASP A 116 -19.09 -1.87 12.43
C ASP A 116 -20.00 -1.18 11.40
N LEU A 117 -20.03 0.15 11.39
CA LEU A 117 -20.78 0.94 10.40
C LEU A 117 -20.32 0.65 8.98
N LEU A 118 -19.01 0.72 8.70
CA LEU A 118 -18.50 0.52 7.34
C LEU A 118 -18.61 -0.94 6.89
N ILE A 119 -18.38 -1.91 7.80
CA ILE A 119 -18.57 -3.34 7.52
C ILE A 119 -20.04 -3.63 7.17
N LYS A 120 -21.00 -3.04 7.91
CA LYS A 120 -22.44 -3.16 7.61
C LYS A 120 -22.76 -2.72 6.18
N HIS A 121 -22.06 -1.70 5.66
CA HIS A 121 -22.23 -1.20 4.30
C HIS A 121 -21.31 -1.86 3.27
N GLY A 122 -20.57 -2.90 3.64
CA GLY A 122 -19.77 -3.70 2.72
C GLY A 122 -18.34 -3.21 2.50
N LEU A 123 -17.70 -2.65 3.53
CA LEU A 123 -16.25 -2.37 3.48
C LEU A 123 -15.48 -3.64 3.12
N ASP A 124 -14.69 -3.55 2.04
CA ASP A 124 -13.75 -4.58 1.60
C ASP A 124 -12.32 -4.07 1.78
N VAL A 125 -11.57 -4.73 2.65
CA VAL A 125 -10.18 -4.37 2.97
C VAL A 125 -9.24 -4.52 1.76
N ASN A 126 -9.67 -5.21 0.71
CA ASN A 126 -8.95 -5.41 -0.55
C ASN A 126 -9.46 -4.50 -1.67
N GLU A 127 -10.48 -3.67 -1.44
CA GLU A 127 -11.04 -2.83 -2.49
C GLU A 127 -10.08 -1.70 -2.85
N HIS A 128 -9.87 -1.54 -4.16
CA HIS A 128 -9.07 -0.47 -4.74
C HIS A 128 -10.00 0.54 -5.38
N THR A 129 -9.83 1.80 -5.04
CA THR A 129 -10.64 2.90 -5.56
C THR A 129 -9.76 3.76 -6.46
N GLY A 130 -9.85 3.58 -7.77
CA GLY A 130 -8.96 4.26 -8.72
C GLY A 130 -7.48 3.90 -8.50
N ASP A 131 -6.62 4.92 -8.46
CA ASP A 131 -5.17 4.76 -8.28
C ASP A 131 -4.74 4.66 -6.81
N TYR A 132 -5.69 4.64 -5.88
CA TYR A 132 -5.43 4.58 -4.45
C TYR A 132 -5.18 3.16 -3.94
N LYS A 133 -4.57 3.08 -2.75
CA LYS A 133 -4.26 1.80 -2.11
C LYS A 133 -5.48 1.24 -1.37
N SER A 134 -5.62 -0.09 -1.35
CA SER A 134 -6.54 -0.77 -0.44
C SER A 134 -5.99 -0.78 1.00
N ALA A 135 -6.80 -1.18 1.98
CA ALA A 135 -6.36 -1.18 3.38
C ALA A 135 -5.21 -2.18 3.61
N THR A 136 -5.29 -3.36 2.99
CA THR A 136 -4.27 -4.40 3.07
C THR A 136 -2.94 -3.93 2.46
N GLU A 137 -2.99 -3.21 1.34
CA GLU A 137 -1.82 -2.57 0.71
C GLU A 137 -1.16 -1.55 1.64
N VAL A 138 -1.95 -0.71 2.33
CA VAL A 138 -1.42 0.29 3.26
C VAL A 138 -0.74 -0.38 4.47
N TRP A 139 -1.40 -1.35 5.10
CA TRP A 139 -0.85 -2.03 6.27
C TRP A 139 0.44 -2.80 5.95
N ALA A 140 0.56 -3.33 4.74
CA ALA A 140 1.75 -4.05 4.30
C ALA A 140 2.97 -3.15 4.08
N VAL A 141 2.75 -1.89 3.67
CA VAL A 141 3.83 -0.90 3.51
C VAL A 141 4.17 -0.22 4.84
N ASN A 142 3.19 -0.05 5.73
CA ASN A 142 3.37 0.68 6.97
C ASN A 142 2.60 0.03 8.13
N GLU A 143 3.23 -0.96 8.77
CA GLU A 143 2.67 -1.67 9.93
C GLU A 143 2.34 -0.71 11.09
N LYS A 144 3.00 0.45 11.18
CA LYS A 144 2.75 1.45 12.22
C LYS A 144 1.39 2.12 12.08
N GLN A 145 0.69 1.95 10.96
CA GLN A 145 -0.71 2.38 10.81
C GLN A 145 -1.67 1.53 11.66
N VAL A 146 -1.24 0.35 12.11
CA VAL A 146 -2.02 -0.51 13.00
C VAL A 146 -1.68 -0.17 14.45
N GLU A 147 -2.36 0.83 15.01
CA GLU A 147 -2.24 1.22 16.40
C GLU A 147 -3.30 0.54 17.30
N TYR A 148 -4.50 0.29 16.76
CA TYR A 148 -5.57 -0.47 17.40
C TYR A 148 -5.70 -1.86 16.79
N LYS A 149 -5.05 -2.84 17.44
CA LYS A 149 -5.07 -4.23 16.98
C LYS A 149 -6.48 -4.81 16.94
N SER A 150 -7.36 -4.47 17.87
CA SER A 150 -8.73 -5.02 17.90
C SER A 150 -9.56 -4.58 16.69
N VAL A 151 -9.38 -3.33 16.23
CA VAL A 151 -10.03 -2.79 15.03
C VAL A 151 -9.47 -3.46 13.78
N PHE A 152 -8.15 -3.60 13.69
CA PHE A 152 -7.51 -4.34 12.61
C PHE A 152 -8.03 -5.78 12.53
N ASP A 153 -8.01 -6.52 13.66
CA ASP A 153 -8.50 -7.89 13.75
C ASP A 153 -9.98 -8.01 13.33
N LYS A 154 -10.81 -7.01 13.64
CA LYS A 154 -12.21 -6.95 13.21
C LYS A 154 -12.33 -6.79 11.69
N LEU A 155 -11.58 -5.86 11.11
CA LEU A 155 -11.60 -5.57 9.67
C LEU A 155 -11.09 -6.76 8.84
N ILE A 156 -9.98 -7.39 9.23
CA ILE A 156 -9.47 -8.56 8.50
C ILE A 156 -10.35 -9.80 8.66
N LYS A 157 -11.22 -9.85 9.67
CA LYS A 157 -12.21 -10.93 9.86
C LYS A 157 -13.50 -10.69 9.10
N SER A 158 -13.75 -9.46 8.63
CA SER A 158 -14.98 -9.15 7.88
C SER A 158 -14.96 -9.67 6.45
N GLY A 159 -13.80 -10.08 5.92
CA GLY A 159 -13.66 -10.66 4.59
C GLY A 159 -12.35 -11.44 4.42
N GLU A 160 -12.21 -12.12 3.29
CA GLU A 160 -10.98 -12.84 2.95
C GLU A 160 -9.90 -11.84 2.48
N VAL A 161 -8.73 -11.85 3.13
CA VAL A 161 -7.58 -11.04 2.71
C VAL A 161 -6.95 -11.68 1.47
N LYS A 162 -6.94 -10.93 0.37
CA LYS A 162 -6.35 -11.38 -0.90
C LYS A 162 -4.83 -11.17 -0.89
N PRO A 163 -4.07 -11.99 -1.63
CA PRO A 163 -2.66 -11.73 -1.87
C PRO A 163 -2.44 -10.33 -2.47
N LEU A 164 -1.36 -9.67 -2.05
CA LEU A 164 -1.01 -8.35 -2.55
C LEU A 164 -0.37 -8.45 -3.93
N GLU A 165 -0.76 -7.55 -4.82
CA GLU A 165 -0.16 -7.42 -6.15
C GLU A 165 1.15 -6.63 -6.08
N PRO A 166 2.30 -7.25 -6.43
CA PRO A 166 3.61 -6.60 -6.34
C PRO A 166 3.74 -5.32 -7.16
N SER A 167 3.13 -5.28 -8.35
CA SER A 167 3.16 -4.12 -9.26
C SER A 167 2.57 -2.85 -8.64
N ARG A 168 1.67 -3.00 -7.66
CA ARG A 168 1.02 -1.89 -6.94
C ARG A 168 1.69 -1.58 -5.60
N ASN A 169 2.54 -2.48 -5.11
CA ASN A 169 3.15 -2.42 -3.78
C ASN A 169 4.63 -2.74 -3.87
N LEU A 170 5.35 -1.95 -4.68
CA LEU A 170 6.76 -2.17 -4.98
C LEU A 170 7.62 -2.06 -3.71
N GLU A 171 7.31 -1.16 -2.79
CA GLU A 171 8.03 -1.02 -1.52
C GLU A 171 7.88 -2.25 -0.64
N TRP A 172 6.65 -2.76 -0.48
CA TRP A 172 6.39 -4.00 0.25
C TRP A 172 7.07 -5.18 -0.45
N CYS A 173 6.92 -5.30 -1.76
CA CYS A 173 7.55 -6.35 -2.55
C CYS A 173 9.08 -6.29 -2.51
N ALA A 174 9.69 -5.12 -2.37
CA ALA A 174 11.12 -4.94 -2.21
C ALA A 174 11.60 -5.12 -0.75
N SER A 175 10.68 -5.18 0.21
CA SER A 175 11.01 -5.23 1.64
C SER A 175 11.75 -6.50 2.04
N GLU A 176 12.57 -6.39 3.10
CA GLU A 176 13.28 -7.54 3.67
C GLU A 176 12.32 -8.52 4.37
N GLY A 177 11.16 -8.03 4.84
CA GLY A 177 10.09 -8.88 5.38
C GLY A 177 9.52 -9.81 4.31
N TYR A 178 9.12 -9.24 3.16
CA TYR A 178 8.66 -10.05 2.03
C TYR A 178 9.76 -10.98 1.53
N ARG A 179 11.00 -10.48 1.36
CA ARG A 179 12.15 -11.30 0.97
C ARG A 179 12.29 -12.55 1.83
N SER A 180 12.18 -12.39 3.15
CA SER A 180 12.32 -13.49 4.10
C SER A 180 11.29 -14.59 3.85
N VAL A 181 10.04 -14.20 3.60
CA VAL A 181 8.95 -15.13 3.25
C VAL A 181 9.23 -15.83 1.93
N VAL A 182 9.56 -15.09 0.86
CA VAL A 182 9.76 -15.67 -0.46
C VAL A 182 10.98 -16.60 -0.50
N VAL A 183 12.09 -16.20 0.14
CA VAL A 183 13.30 -17.01 0.22
C VAL A 183 13.07 -18.29 1.03
N TYR A 184 12.31 -18.19 2.14
CA TYR A 184 11.94 -19.36 2.93
C TYR A 184 11.11 -20.35 2.11
N SER A 185 10.02 -19.89 1.49
CA SER A 185 9.13 -20.74 0.68
C SER A 185 9.88 -21.40 -0.47
N LEU A 186 10.71 -20.64 -1.21
CA LEU A 186 11.54 -21.17 -2.28
C LEU A 186 12.53 -22.24 -1.77
N ASN A 187 13.27 -21.95 -0.69
CA ASN A 187 14.23 -22.94 -0.17
C ASN A 187 13.52 -24.20 0.34
N SER A 188 12.35 -24.07 0.96
CA SER A 188 11.53 -25.18 1.42
C SER A 188 11.06 -26.04 0.25
N CYS A 189 10.47 -25.42 -0.79
CA CYS A 189 10.04 -26.12 -1.99
C CYS A 189 11.19 -26.87 -2.66
N ILE A 190 12.32 -26.18 -2.87
CA ILE A 190 13.50 -26.78 -3.52
C ILE A 190 14.02 -27.97 -2.71
N LYS A 191 14.15 -27.82 -1.38
CA LYS A 191 14.63 -28.91 -0.52
C LYS A 191 13.72 -30.13 -0.60
N ASN A 192 12.41 -29.93 -0.53
CA ASN A 192 11.44 -31.03 -0.62
C ASN A 192 11.43 -31.67 -2.01
N SER A 193 11.59 -30.86 -3.06
CA SER A 193 11.66 -31.34 -4.43
C SER A 193 12.92 -32.17 -4.69
N ILE A 194 14.08 -31.74 -4.20
CA ILE A 194 15.32 -32.54 -4.24
C ILE A 194 15.09 -33.89 -3.55
N LYS A 195 14.55 -33.90 -2.32
CA LYS A 195 14.28 -35.14 -1.57
C LYS A 195 13.38 -36.12 -2.34
N ARG A 196 12.40 -35.60 -3.07
CA ARG A 196 11.43 -36.38 -3.83
C ARG A 196 11.97 -36.87 -5.17
N LEU A 197 12.80 -36.05 -5.83
CA LEU A 197 13.25 -36.29 -7.20
C LEU A 197 14.60 -36.99 -7.28
N ASP A 198 15.43 -36.90 -6.24
CA ASP A 198 16.76 -37.52 -6.23
C ASP A 198 16.65 -39.05 -6.19
N ASP A 199 17.01 -39.67 -7.30
CA ASP A 199 17.02 -41.11 -7.54
C ASP A 199 18.38 -41.77 -7.18
N GLY A 200 19.38 -40.97 -6.80
CA GLY A 200 20.74 -41.41 -6.53
C GLY A 200 21.58 -41.77 -7.77
N VAL A 201 21.03 -41.62 -8.99
CA VAL A 201 21.68 -41.97 -10.26
C VAL A 201 21.88 -40.75 -11.15
N SER A 202 20.84 -39.93 -11.29
CA SER A 202 20.84 -38.70 -12.09
C SER A 202 21.91 -37.72 -11.62
N SER A 203 22.39 -36.85 -12.51
CA SER A 203 23.39 -35.86 -12.11
C SER A 203 22.79 -34.85 -11.13
N ALA A 204 23.63 -34.27 -10.27
CA ALA A 204 23.16 -33.24 -9.33
C ALA A 204 22.60 -32.00 -10.07
N SER A 205 23.11 -31.71 -11.28
CA SER A 205 22.61 -30.64 -12.15
C SER A 205 21.19 -30.93 -12.67
N ASP A 206 20.92 -32.18 -13.06
CA ASP A 206 19.59 -32.58 -13.55
C ASP A 206 18.55 -32.52 -12.42
N ILE A 207 18.90 -33.05 -11.23
CA ILE A 207 18.03 -32.98 -10.05
C ILE A 207 17.78 -31.53 -9.64
N SER A 208 18.81 -30.69 -9.66
CA SER A 208 18.68 -29.26 -9.38
C SER A 208 17.73 -28.57 -10.36
N SER A 209 17.90 -28.82 -11.66
CA SER A 209 17.04 -28.27 -12.71
C SER A 209 15.59 -28.74 -12.56
N ALA A 210 15.38 -30.03 -12.29
CA ALA A 210 14.05 -30.59 -12.07
C ALA A 210 13.39 -29.99 -10.82
N ALA A 211 14.14 -29.80 -9.74
CA ALA A 211 13.65 -29.17 -8.52
C ALA A 211 13.22 -27.72 -8.75
N VAL A 212 14.05 -26.91 -9.44
CA VAL A 212 13.71 -25.52 -9.81
C VAL A 212 12.43 -25.47 -10.65
N ASN A 213 12.29 -26.36 -11.64
CA ASN A 213 11.09 -26.43 -12.48
C ASN A 213 9.84 -26.83 -11.68
N SER A 214 9.97 -27.77 -10.73
CA SER A 214 8.84 -28.18 -9.88
C SER A 214 8.39 -27.09 -8.89
N CYS A 215 9.25 -26.10 -8.62
CA CYS A 215 8.99 -24.96 -7.74
C CYS A 215 8.69 -23.67 -8.52
N ALA A 216 8.08 -23.77 -9.71
CA ALA A 216 7.88 -22.63 -10.61
C ALA A 216 7.16 -21.43 -9.96
N SER A 217 6.16 -21.66 -9.10
CA SER A 217 5.44 -20.58 -8.40
C SER A 217 6.33 -19.83 -7.40
N ASP A 218 7.13 -20.55 -6.60
CA ASP A 218 8.08 -19.93 -5.66
C ASP A 218 9.20 -19.18 -6.39
N VAL A 219 9.69 -19.73 -7.51
CA VAL A 219 10.67 -19.08 -8.37
C VAL A 219 10.10 -17.79 -8.94
N GLU A 220 8.83 -17.80 -9.38
CA GLU A 220 8.16 -16.62 -9.90
C GLU A 220 8.01 -15.53 -8.84
N ASN A 221 7.62 -15.88 -7.62
CA ASN A 221 7.58 -14.91 -6.51
C ASN A 221 8.97 -14.34 -6.20
N PHE A 222 10.03 -15.15 -6.28
CA PHE A 222 11.40 -14.68 -6.07
C PHE A 222 11.85 -13.71 -7.17
N LYS A 223 11.52 -13.99 -8.44
CA LYS A 223 11.80 -13.07 -9.55
C LYS A 223 11.11 -11.73 -9.36
N LYS A 224 9.82 -11.75 -8.99
CA LYS A 224 9.06 -10.52 -8.68
C LYS A 224 9.74 -9.71 -7.59
N HIS A 225 10.19 -10.35 -6.49
CA HIS A 225 10.96 -9.67 -5.45
C HIS A 225 12.24 -8.99 -6.00
N VAL A 226 13.02 -9.69 -6.82
CA VAL A 226 14.24 -9.12 -7.44
C VAL A 226 13.89 -7.94 -8.35
N ALA A 227 12.82 -8.06 -9.14
CA ALA A 227 12.33 -6.98 -9.99
C ALA A 227 11.92 -5.75 -9.18
N CYS A 228 11.14 -5.94 -8.11
CA CYS A 228 10.75 -4.87 -7.19
C CYS A 228 11.97 -4.20 -6.57
N LYS A 229 12.96 -4.96 -6.07
CA LYS A 229 14.18 -4.43 -5.45
C LYS A 229 15.02 -3.57 -6.41
N SER A 230 14.98 -3.88 -7.70
CA SER A 230 15.59 -3.06 -8.73
C SER A 230 14.75 -1.83 -9.05
N ALA A 231 13.43 -1.99 -9.22
CA ALA A 231 12.51 -0.92 -9.57
C ALA A 231 12.41 0.17 -8.49
N VAL A 232 12.40 -0.16 -7.20
CA VAL A 232 12.29 0.84 -6.12
C VAL A 232 13.48 1.81 -6.02
N LYS A 233 14.55 1.58 -6.79
CA LYS A 233 15.69 2.50 -6.90
C LYS A 233 15.36 3.75 -7.73
N GLU A 234 14.30 3.69 -8.53
CA GLU A 234 13.86 4.81 -9.37
C GLU A 234 13.18 5.91 -8.54
N GLN A 235 13.24 7.12 -9.08
CA GLN A 235 12.86 8.33 -8.35
C GLN A 235 11.35 8.56 -8.33
N SER A 236 10.66 8.31 -9.45
CA SER A 236 9.22 8.53 -9.57
C SER A 236 8.41 7.22 -9.57
N ASP A 237 7.18 7.29 -9.06
CA ASP A 237 6.27 6.13 -9.03
C ASP A 237 6.00 5.56 -10.44
N LYS A 238 5.94 6.45 -11.45
CA LYS A 238 5.78 6.05 -12.85
C LYS A 238 6.97 5.23 -13.34
N GLU A 239 8.20 5.72 -13.14
CA GLU A 239 9.41 5.00 -13.55
C GLU A 239 9.54 3.67 -12.82
N ARG A 240 9.21 3.62 -11.52
CA ARG A 240 9.21 2.38 -10.74
C ARG A 240 8.30 1.32 -11.37
N VAL A 241 7.07 1.70 -11.73
CA VAL A 241 6.12 0.79 -12.38
C VAL A 241 6.62 0.35 -13.76
N ASP A 242 7.10 1.29 -14.58
CA ASP A 242 7.60 1.00 -15.93
C ASP A 242 8.82 0.05 -15.90
N ILE A 243 9.79 0.31 -15.02
CA ILE A 243 10.97 -0.54 -14.83
C ILE A 243 10.58 -1.91 -14.28
N TYR A 244 9.65 -1.98 -13.32
CA TYR A 244 9.15 -3.27 -12.84
C TYR A 244 8.57 -4.12 -13.98
N GLN A 245 7.72 -3.53 -14.83
CA GLN A 245 7.10 -4.23 -15.97
C GLN A 245 8.15 -4.71 -16.99
N LEU A 246 9.16 -3.88 -17.27
CA LEU A 246 10.29 -4.26 -18.12
C LEU A 246 11.07 -5.45 -17.54
N LEU A 247 11.38 -5.43 -16.24
CA LEU A 247 12.18 -6.46 -15.59
C LEU A 247 11.46 -7.82 -15.52
N ILE A 248 10.15 -7.84 -15.22
CA ILE A 248 9.41 -9.11 -15.15
C ILE A 248 9.26 -9.76 -16.54
N SER A 249 9.23 -8.95 -17.60
CA SER A 249 9.14 -9.41 -18.99
C SER A 249 10.51 -9.71 -19.62
N ASP A 250 11.62 -9.31 -18.98
CA ASP A 250 12.96 -9.56 -19.49
C ASP A 250 13.35 -11.05 -19.39
N SER A 251 13.36 -11.70 -20.54
CA SER A 251 13.75 -13.11 -20.67
C SER A 251 15.19 -13.38 -20.21
N LYS A 252 16.11 -12.41 -20.36
CA LYS A 252 17.51 -12.54 -19.95
C LYS A 252 17.63 -12.48 -18.43
N MET A 253 16.99 -11.52 -17.77
CA MET A 253 16.93 -11.48 -16.31
C MET A 253 16.33 -12.78 -15.74
N ASN A 254 15.21 -13.22 -16.32
CA ASN A 254 14.54 -14.44 -15.91
C ASN A 254 15.43 -15.68 -16.05
N LYS A 255 16.17 -15.78 -17.17
CA LYS A 255 17.14 -16.85 -17.38
C LYS A 255 18.27 -16.81 -16.36
N ASN A 256 18.88 -15.64 -16.13
CA ASN A 256 19.97 -15.47 -15.18
C ASN A 256 19.58 -15.90 -13.76
N ILE A 257 18.37 -15.56 -13.31
CA ILE A 257 17.87 -15.99 -11.98
C ILE A 257 17.72 -17.50 -11.91
N ILE A 258 17.15 -18.12 -12.95
CA ILE A 258 16.97 -19.57 -13.02
C ILE A 258 18.32 -20.29 -13.00
N ASP A 259 19.28 -19.82 -13.80
CA ASP A 259 20.61 -20.42 -13.89
C ASP A 259 21.35 -20.31 -12.55
N LEU A 260 21.30 -19.15 -11.90
CA LEU A 260 21.86 -18.98 -10.54
C LEU A 260 21.21 -19.93 -9.51
N LEU A 261 19.89 -20.12 -9.56
CA LEU A 261 19.21 -21.05 -8.66
C LEU A 261 19.64 -22.49 -8.92
N LYS A 262 19.76 -22.89 -10.19
CA LYS A 262 20.23 -24.23 -10.57
C LYS A 262 21.64 -24.48 -10.06
N GLU A 263 22.57 -23.56 -10.29
CA GLU A 263 23.96 -23.67 -9.84
C GLU A 263 24.03 -23.80 -8.31
N ARG A 264 23.39 -22.88 -7.58
CA ARG A 264 23.37 -22.88 -6.11
C ARG A 264 22.80 -24.18 -5.52
N ASN A 265 21.83 -24.80 -6.18
CA ASN A 265 21.15 -25.97 -5.64
C ASN A 265 21.91 -27.28 -5.92
N ILE A 266 22.92 -27.29 -6.80
CA ILE A 266 23.77 -28.47 -7.02
C ILE A 266 24.45 -28.90 -5.71
N GLU A 267 25.02 -27.95 -4.96
CA GLU A 267 25.65 -28.24 -3.67
C GLU A 267 24.66 -28.88 -2.68
N LYS A 268 23.42 -28.38 -2.63
CA LYS A 268 22.37 -28.94 -1.75
C LYS A 268 22.01 -30.38 -2.12
N VAL A 269 22.00 -30.73 -3.40
CA VAL A 269 21.78 -32.12 -3.84
C VAL A 269 22.93 -33.01 -3.35
N LEU A 270 24.17 -32.54 -3.49
CA LEU A 270 25.36 -33.28 -3.04
C LEU A 270 25.39 -33.47 -1.52
N GLU A 271 25.03 -32.43 -0.76
CA GLU A 271 24.87 -32.48 0.70
C GLU A 271 23.83 -33.53 1.10
N PHE A 272 22.64 -33.49 0.51
CA PHE A 272 21.58 -34.47 0.77
C PHE A 272 22.03 -35.91 0.49
N ARG A 273 22.73 -36.15 -0.62
CA ARG A 273 23.31 -37.48 -0.94
C ARG A 273 24.37 -37.92 0.05
N ALA A 274 25.18 -36.99 0.57
CA ALA A 274 26.17 -37.30 1.59
C ALA A 274 25.51 -37.70 2.93
N GLU A 275 24.45 -36.99 3.34
CA GLU A 275 23.65 -37.31 4.53
C GLU A 275 22.98 -38.70 4.42
N ASN A 276 22.39 -39.01 3.27
CA ASN A 276 21.77 -40.32 3.02
C ASN A 276 22.78 -41.47 2.99
N ARG A 277 24.02 -41.23 2.55
CA ARG A 277 25.09 -42.24 2.61
C ARG A 277 25.55 -42.49 4.04
N ARG A 278 25.72 -41.44 4.85
CA ARG A 278 26.12 -41.57 6.26
C ARG A 278 25.08 -42.32 7.10
N SER A 279 23.79 -42.06 6.89
CA SER A 279 22.70 -42.77 7.57
C SER A 279 22.64 -44.26 7.22
N LYS A 280 22.91 -44.64 5.96
CA LYS A 280 23.00 -46.04 5.54
C LYS A 280 24.21 -46.81 6.09
N ILE A 281 25.28 -46.11 6.46
CA ILE A 281 26.51 -46.72 7.04
C ILE A 281 26.39 -46.90 8.57
N SER A 282 25.45 -46.19 9.20
CA SER A 282 25.24 -46.21 10.66
C SER A 282 24.07 -47.11 11.10
N GLN A 283 23.46 -47.84 10.17
CA GLN A 283 22.50 -48.93 10.39
C GLN A 283 23.16 -50.27 10.10
#